data_AF-A0AAD8F5R1-F1
#
_entry.id   AF-A0AAD8F5R1-F1
#
_cell.length_a   1.000
_cell.length_b   1.000
_cell.length_c   1.000
_cell.angle_alpha   90.00
_cell.angle_beta   90.00
_cell.angle_gamma   90.00
#
_symmetry.space_group_name_H-M   'P 1'
#
loop_
_entity.id
_entity.type
_entity.pdbx_description
1 polymer ?
#
loop_
_entity_poly.entity_id
_entity_poly.type
_entity_poly.pdbx_seq_one_letter_code
_entity_poly.pdbx_strand_id
1 'polypeptide(L)'
;WHLGFCNEKYTPTRRGFDSFYGILSGSNDHYTHELGSPVPVSFSNKLFLNSSLKGSLKSSLKVSVQTYFQGVDFRFNETSWKDDLRMYSTHAYTKRGLDIIRRHDPSTPLFMYMSYQAPHMPIDVPKRYADKFRHVEMQERRKYLGMVSAIDESVGTITRALRTSKLMNNLLLIFTSDNGGNPYYGGNNWPLRGAKTSNWEGGTRVPTFVYSETLLQRKKTTTNEMMHMIDWMPTLLEVAGRKPVYGIDGRSQWRMISRGTLSSREELVYNIESNSGKGAIRVGDYKLLIGKPGMQNDWYPPSRRYSRAQDEV
;
A
#
# COMPACT_ATOMS: atom_id res chain seq x y z
N TRP A 1 2.67 4.90 -7.79
CA TRP A 1 1.59 4.56 -8.75
C TRP A 1 1.41 3.05 -8.80
N HIS A 2 2.41 2.32 -9.29
CA HIS A 2 2.47 0.85 -9.27
C HIS A 2 1.34 0.13 -10.05
N LEU A 3 0.70 0.79 -11.02
CA LEU A 3 -0.36 0.20 -11.86
C LEU A 3 0.03 0.14 -13.34
N GLY A 4 1.33 0.05 -13.61
CA GLY A 4 1.91 0.00 -14.97
C GLY A 4 2.31 1.37 -15.50
N PHE A 5 3.48 1.44 -16.14
CA PHE A 5 4.03 2.68 -16.70
C PHE A 5 4.95 2.44 -17.90
N CYS A 6 4.89 1.26 -18.53
CA CYS A 6 5.66 0.95 -19.74
C CYS A 6 5.22 1.76 -20.98
N ASN A 7 4.07 2.42 -20.90
CA ASN A 7 3.54 3.32 -21.91
C ASN A 7 2.80 4.45 -21.18
N GLU A 8 2.86 5.67 -21.73
CA GLU A 8 2.22 6.86 -21.14
C GLU A 8 0.71 6.68 -20.93
N LYS A 9 0.02 5.88 -21.74
CA LYS A 9 -1.41 5.57 -21.54
C LYS A 9 -1.72 4.84 -20.21
N TYR A 10 -0.69 4.31 -19.56
CA TYR A 10 -0.80 3.66 -18.25
C TYR A 10 -0.44 4.58 -17.09
N THR A 11 0.02 5.81 -17.33
CA THR A 11 0.37 6.75 -16.27
C THR A 11 -0.88 7.41 -15.66
N PRO A 12 -0.78 7.97 -14.44
CA PRO A 12 -1.92 8.58 -13.74
C PRO A 12 -2.60 9.71 -14.54
N THR A 13 -1.82 10.57 -15.20
CA THR A 13 -2.32 11.73 -15.97
C THR A 13 -3.11 11.35 -17.21
N ARG A 14 -2.94 10.10 -17.69
CA ARG A 14 -3.70 9.54 -18.80
C ARG A 14 -4.84 8.62 -18.34
N ARG A 15 -5.08 8.56 -17.02
CA ARG A 15 -6.06 7.66 -16.37
C ARG A 15 -6.97 8.35 -15.35
N GLY A 16 -7.20 9.65 -15.53
CA GLY A 16 -8.22 10.41 -14.80
C GLY A 16 -7.72 11.30 -13.67
N PHE A 17 -6.40 11.37 -13.43
CA PHE A 17 -5.83 12.38 -12.53
C PHE A 17 -5.41 13.62 -13.30
N ASP A 18 -5.92 14.80 -12.92
CA ASP A 18 -5.54 16.07 -13.56
C ASP A 18 -4.07 16.44 -13.33
N SER A 19 -3.49 15.99 -12.21
CA SER A 19 -2.06 16.14 -11.94
C SER A 19 -1.52 14.95 -11.15
N PHE A 20 -0.21 14.70 -11.27
CA PHE A 20 0.48 13.62 -10.57
C PHE A 20 1.78 14.15 -9.94
N TYR A 21 2.10 13.63 -8.76
CA TYR A 21 3.38 13.91 -8.11
C TYR A 21 3.81 12.70 -7.28
N GLY A 22 4.97 12.14 -7.60
CA GLY A 22 5.53 10.97 -6.92
C GLY A 22 6.11 9.92 -7.86
N ILE A 23 6.15 8.67 -7.40
CA ILE A 23 6.87 7.57 -8.07
C ILE A 23 5.93 6.74 -8.95
N LEU A 24 6.42 6.24 -10.09
CA LEU A 24 5.64 5.35 -10.96
C LEU A 24 5.76 3.88 -10.55
N SER A 25 6.92 3.47 -10.07
CA SER A 25 7.21 2.12 -9.56
C SER A 25 6.53 1.81 -8.23
N GLY A 26 6.77 0.60 -7.71
CA GLY A 26 6.29 0.15 -6.41
C GLY A 26 7.18 0.53 -5.23
N SER A 27 8.45 0.89 -5.49
CA SER A 27 9.42 1.27 -4.47
C SER A 27 10.67 1.86 -5.09
N ASN A 28 11.28 2.83 -4.42
CA ASN A 28 12.58 3.40 -4.76
C ASN A 28 13.24 3.93 -3.46
N ASP A 29 14.38 4.62 -3.56
CA ASP A 29 14.99 5.27 -2.40
C ASP A 29 14.14 6.45 -1.89
N HIS A 30 14.02 6.62 -0.57
CA HIS A 30 13.16 7.65 0.02
C HIS A 30 13.69 9.10 -0.13
N TYR A 31 14.96 9.29 -0.47
CA TYR A 31 15.61 10.60 -0.55
C TYR A 31 16.12 10.88 -1.96
N THR A 32 16.85 9.94 -2.58
CA THR A 32 17.35 10.12 -3.94
C THR A 32 16.25 9.91 -4.97
N HIS A 33 15.17 9.22 -4.61
CA HIS A 33 14.08 8.80 -5.49
C HIS A 33 14.56 8.00 -6.71
N GLU A 34 15.78 7.48 -6.65
CA GLU A 34 16.32 6.56 -7.63
C GLU A 34 15.80 5.16 -7.32
N LEU A 35 15.54 4.39 -8.38
CA LEU A 35 15.22 2.98 -8.24
C LEU A 35 16.36 2.28 -7.47
N GLY A 36 16.08 2.00 -6.20
CA GLY A 36 17.03 1.48 -5.24
C GLY A 36 16.96 -0.05 -5.20
N SER A 37 18.12 -0.66 -5.38
CA SER A 37 18.40 -2.10 -5.49
C SER A 37 18.09 -2.74 -6.85
N PRO A 38 19.01 -3.56 -7.38
CA PRO A 38 18.66 -4.49 -8.43
C PRO A 38 17.48 -5.31 -7.94
N VAL A 39 16.32 -5.13 -8.54
CA VAL A 39 15.43 -6.27 -8.64
C VAL A 39 16.09 -7.13 -9.70
N PRO A 40 16.76 -8.26 -9.36
CA PRO A 40 17.12 -9.22 -10.38
C PRO A 40 15.81 -9.67 -11.02
N VAL A 41 15.48 -9.08 -12.16
CA VAL A 41 14.54 -9.71 -13.07
C VAL A 41 15.31 -10.86 -13.69
N SER A 42 15.34 -11.99 -12.98
CA SER A 42 15.95 -13.21 -13.50
C SER A 42 15.04 -13.76 -14.59
N PHE A 43 15.40 -13.51 -15.84
CA PHE A 43 14.92 -14.33 -16.93
C PHE A 43 15.71 -15.63 -16.90
N SER A 44 15.10 -16.71 -16.41
CA SER A 44 15.68 -18.04 -16.55
C SER A 44 15.15 -18.68 -17.83
N ASN A 45 15.91 -18.56 -18.91
CA ASN A 45 15.69 -19.42 -20.08
C ASN A 45 16.50 -20.71 -19.88
N LYS A 46 15.84 -21.87 -19.99
CA LYS A 46 16.53 -23.15 -20.11
C LYS A 46 16.94 -23.32 -21.56
N LEU A 47 18.23 -23.20 -21.86
CA LEU A 47 18.75 -23.70 -23.13
C LEU A 47 18.93 -25.22 -23.02
N PHE A 48 18.30 -25.97 -23.92
CA PHE A 48 18.56 -27.39 -24.09
C PHE A 48 19.59 -27.56 -25.20
N LEU A 49 20.79 -28.02 -24.83
CA LEU A 49 21.78 -28.45 -25.82
C LEU A 49 21.45 -29.89 -26.23
N ASN A 50 21.14 -30.10 -27.50
CA ASN A 50 20.94 -31.43 -28.06
C ASN A 50 22.27 -31.86 -28.71
N SER A 51 23.00 -32.79 -28.11
CA SER A 51 24.15 -33.42 -28.76
C SER A 51 23.67 -34.69 -29.48
N SER A 52 24.06 -34.86 -30.75
CA SER A 52 23.66 -36.02 -31.58
C SER A 52 24.53 -37.26 -31.37
N LEU A 53 25.31 -37.33 -30.28
CA LEU A 53 26.16 -38.48 -29.99
C LEU A 53 25.46 -39.41 -28.99
N LYS A 54 25.32 -40.68 -29.39
CA LYS A 54 24.68 -41.77 -28.66
C LYS A 54 25.19 -41.84 -27.21
N GLY A 55 24.43 -41.27 -26.28
CA GLY A 55 24.74 -41.21 -24.85
C GLY A 55 24.18 -39.93 -24.22
N SER A 56 22.87 -39.92 -23.93
CA SER A 56 22.13 -38.74 -23.49
C SER A 56 22.57 -38.23 -22.10
N LEU A 57 23.39 -37.18 -22.05
CA LEU A 57 23.40 -36.22 -20.93
C LEU A 57 22.52 -35.02 -21.30
N LYS A 58 21.33 -34.91 -20.71
CA LYS A 58 20.54 -33.68 -20.76
C LYS A 58 21.11 -32.70 -19.74
N SER A 59 22.09 -31.90 -20.13
CA SER A 59 22.51 -30.74 -19.34
C SER A 59 21.65 -29.53 -19.71
N SER A 60 20.94 -28.96 -18.74
CA SER A 60 20.26 -27.67 -18.91
C SER A 60 21.16 -26.57 -18.40
N LEU A 61 21.57 -25.64 -19.26
CA LEU A 61 22.24 -24.42 -18.83
C LEU A 61 21.18 -23.44 -18.34
N LYS A 62 21.26 -23.03 -17.07
CA LYS A 62 20.42 -21.98 -16.51
C LYS A 62 21.18 -20.66 -16.63
N VAL A 63 20.85 -19.87 -17.65
CA VAL A 63 21.38 -18.51 -17.78
C VAL A 63 20.46 -17.58 -17.02
N SER A 64 21.00 -16.84 -16.05
CA SER A 64 20.29 -15.75 -15.37
C SER A 64 20.86 -14.41 -15.80
N VAL A 65 20.10 -13.64 -16.56
CA VAL A 65 20.42 -12.22 -16.83
C VAL A 65 19.88 -11.39 -15.68
N GLN A 66 20.72 -10.54 -15.08
CA GLN A 66 20.32 -9.59 -14.04
C GLN A 66 20.35 -8.18 -14.64
N THR A 67 19.19 -7.62 -14.94
CA THR A 67 19.07 -6.22 -15.38
C THR A 67 18.96 -5.30 -14.17
N TYR A 68 19.81 -4.27 -14.12
CA TYR A 68 19.79 -3.23 -13.11
C TYR A 68 19.03 -2.03 -13.69
N PHE A 69 17.81 -1.78 -13.24
CA PHE A 69 17.12 -0.52 -13.56
C PHE A 69 17.73 0.58 -12.71
N GLN A 70 18.59 1.41 -13.30
CA GLN A 70 19.11 2.62 -12.68
C GLN A 70 18.40 3.83 -13.30
N GLY A 71 17.96 4.76 -12.45
CA GLY A 71 17.30 5.98 -12.88
C GLY A 71 16.42 6.59 -11.80
N VAL A 72 16.22 7.91 -11.91
CA VAL A 72 15.30 8.67 -11.05
C VAL A 72 13.87 8.31 -11.44
N ASP A 73 13.11 7.77 -10.50
CA ASP A 73 11.67 7.56 -10.60
C ASP A 73 10.93 8.50 -9.66
N PHE A 74 10.95 9.79 -9.99
CA PHE A 74 10.17 10.82 -9.32
C PHE A 74 9.60 11.76 -10.36
N ARG A 75 8.29 11.95 -10.36
CA ARG A 75 7.58 12.66 -11.40
C ARG A 75 6.83 13.86 -10.86
N PHE A 76 6.80 14.91 -11.66
CA PHE A 76 5.80 15.96 -11.60
C PHE A 76 5.05 15.90 -12.93
N ASN A 77 3.81 15.43 -12.88
CA ASN A 77 3.05 15.01 -14.06
C ASN A 77 3.85 14.00 -14.90
N GLU A 78 4.15 14.33 -16.15
CA GLU A 78 4.80 13.42 -17.10
C GLU A 78 6.33 13.54 -17.08
N THR A 79 6.87 14.59 -16.46
CA THR A 79 8.31 14.87 -16.45
C THR A 79 9.00 14.31 -15.22
N SER A 80 10.29 13.98 -15.37
CA SER A 80 11.16 13.67 -14.23
C SER A 80 11.38 14.92 -13.39
N TRP A 81 11.15 14.82 -12.09
CA TRP A 81 11.21 15.93 -11.16
C TRP A 81 12.43 15.82 -10.26
N LYS A 82 13.35 16.80 -10.37
CA LYS A 82 14.65 16.77 -9.70
C LYS A 82 14.77 17.75 -8.52
N ASP A 83 13.85 18.70 -8.40
CA ASP A 83 13.96 19.79 -7.41
C ASP A 83 13.79 19.32 -5.96
N ASP A 84 13.13 18.18 -5.75
CA ASP A 84 12.97 17.57 -4.43
C ASP A 84 13.85 16.31 -4.25
N LEU A 85 14.88 16.15 -5.08
CA LEU A 85 15.96 15.18 -4.80
C LEU A 85 16.58 15.52 -3.45
N ARG A 86 16.83 14.50 -2.61
CA ARG A 86 17.27 14.56 -1.20
C ARG A 86 16.17 14.93 -0.20
N MET A 87 14.97 15.29 -0.63
CA MET A 87 13.84 15.45 0.29
C MET A 87 13.24 14.08 0.59
N TYR A 88 13.03 13.77 1.87
CA TYR A 88 12.33 12.56 2.28
C TYR A 88 10.93 12.51 1.63
N SER A 89 10.59 11.43 0.93
CA SER A 89 9.40 11.37 0.07
C SER A 89 8.09 11.68 0.81
N THR A 90 7.95 11.26 2.07
CA THR A 90 6.79 11.64 2.91
C THR A 90 6.67 13.15 3.07
N HIS A 91 7.79 13.87 3.24
CA HIS A 91 7.80 15.34 3.32
C HIS A 91 7.48 15.98 1.98
N ALA A 92 8.01 15.44 0.88
CA ALA A 92 7.71 15.90 -0.47
C ALA A 92 6.21 15.78 -0.79
N TYR A 93 5.58 14.65 -0.47
CA TYR A 93 4.15 14.45 -0.66
C TYR A 93 3.31 15.36 0.24
N THR A 94 3.76 15.59 1.47
CA THR A 94 3.12 16.55 2.40
C THR A 94 3.14 17.96 1.81
N LYS A 95 4.32 18.42 1.36
CA LYS A 95 4.51 19.74 0.74
C LYS A 95 3.59 19.90 -0.47
N ARG A 96 3.54 18.92 -1.36
CA ARG A 96 2.65 18.96 -2.52
C ARG A 96 1.16 18.97 -2.13
N GLY A 97 0.75 18.16 -1.16
CA GLY A 97 -0.62 18.15 -0.67
C GLY A 97 -1.04 19.50 -0.08
N LEU A 98 -0.14 20.14 0.68
CA LEU A 98 -0.36 21.50 1.20
C LEU A 98 -0.52 22.54 0.08
N ASP A 99 0.29 22.46 -0.96
CA ASP A 99 0.21 23.38 -2.10
C ASP A 99 -1.12 23.23 -2.85
N ILE A 100 -1.61 22.00 -3.04
CA ILE A 100 -2.93 21.73 -3.63
C ILE A 100 -4.03 22.34 -2.75
N ILE A 101 -4.03 22.04 -1.45
CA ILE A 101 -5.06 22.50 -0.51
C ILE A 101 -5.12 24.03 -0.40
N ARG A 102 -3.97 24.70 -0.42
CA ARG A 102 -3.89 26.17 -0.31
C ARG A 102 -4.35 26.90 -1.56
N ARG A 103 -4.18 26.28 -2.73
CA ARG A 103 -4.51 26.87 -4.04
C ARG A 103 -5.87 26.44 -4.58
N HIS A 104 -6.51 25.47 -3.94
CA HIS A 104 -7.76 24.92 -4.40
C HIS A 104 -8.91 25.94 -4.27
N ASP A 105 -9.67 26.10 -5.36
CA ASP A 105 -10.91 26.87 -5.35
C ASP A 105 -12.03 26.04 -4.67
N PRO A 106 -12.53 26.46 -3.49
CA PRO A 106 -13.55 25.73 -2.75
C PRO A 106 -14.90 25.64 -3.48
N SER A 107 -15.10 26.35 -4.59
CA SER A 107 -16.31 26.22 -5.43
C SER A 107 -16.37 24.88 -6.19
N THR A 108 -15.23 24.20 -6.34
CA THR A 108 -15.10 22.93 -7.04
C THR A 108 -14.78 21.80 -6.06
N PRO A 109 -15.35 20.59 -6.18
CA PRO A 109 -14.96 19.48 -5.32
C PRO A 109 -13.52 19.00 -5.62
N LEU A 110 -12.74 18.72 -4.58
CA LEU A 110 -11.40 18.14 -4.68
C LEU A 110 -11.43 16.63 -4.44
N PHE A 111 -10.86 15.85 -5.36
CA PHE A 111 -10.42 14.48 -5.12
C PHE A 111 -8.90 14.44 -5.02
N MET A 112 -8.37 13.98 -3.88
CA MET A 112 -6.93 13.88 -3.64
C MET A 112 -6.58 12.48 -3.15
N TYR A 113 -5.79 11.75 -3.94
CA TYR A 113 -5.27 10.43 -3.59
C TYR A 113 -3.80 10.54 -3.16
N MET A 114 -3.55 10.50 -1.84
CA MET A 114 -2.21 10.57 -1.27
C MET A 114 -1.67 9.16 -0.97
N SER A 115 -1.00 8.54 -1.95
CA SER A 115 -0.36 7.24 -1.78
C SER A 115 1.08 7.40 -1.25
N TYR A 116 1.25 7.39 0.08
CA TYR A 116 2.57 7.45 0.70
C TYR A 116 3.46 6.26 0.30
N GLN A 117 4.75 6.51 0.16
CA GLN A 117 5.75 5.45 -0.03
C GLN A 117 6.06 4.77 1.31
N ALA A 118 6.11 5.54 2.40
CA ALA A 118 6.29 4.98 3.74
C ALA A 118 5.07 4.13 4.14
N PRO A 119 5.25 3.07 4.95
CA PRO A 119 6.50 2.58 5.53
C PRO A 119 7.14 1.45 4.71
N HIS A 120 6.99 1.45 3.37
CA HIS A 120 7.60 0.43 2.51
C HIS A 120 9.13 0.47 2.59
N MET A 121 9.79 -0.65 2.30
CA MET A 121 11.25 -0.70 2.15
C MET A 121 11.73 0.23 1.01
N PRO A 122 12.97 0.77 1.07
CA PRO A 122 13.97 0.58 2.13
C PRO A 122 13.58 1.23 3.46
N ILE A 123 13.90 0.58 4.58
CA ILE A 123 13.53 1.07 5.91
C ILE A 123 14.49 2.19 6.33
N ASP A 124 14.09 3.41 5.99
CA ASP A 124 14.83 4.61 6.34
C ASP A 124 13.92 5.81 6.62
N VAL A 125 14.36 6.66 7.53
CA VAL A 125 13.58 7.78 8.05
C VAL A 125 14.48 8.86 8.65
N PRO A 126 14.10 10.15 8.62
CA PRO A 126 14.87 11.18 9.30
C PRO A 126 15.06 10.84 10.77
N LYS A 127 16.31 11.01 11.26
CA LYS A 127 16.74 10.59 12.61
C LYS A 127 15.80 11.03 13.73
N ARG A 128 15.21 12.23 13.63
CA ARG A 128 14.25 12.78 14.60
C ARG A 128 13.04 11.87 14.88
N TYR A 129 12.62 11.05 13.92
CA TYR A 129 11.49 10.14 14.11
C TYR A 129 11.94 8.82 14.75
N ALA A 130 13.04 8.22 14.28
CA ALA A 130 13.58 6.99 14.86
C ALA A 130 14.04 7.21 16.32
N ASP A 131 14.54 8.40 16.65
CA ASP A 131 14.99 8.76 17.99
C ASP A 131 13.86 8.74 19.04
N LYS A 132 12.59 8.86 18.63
CA LYS A 132 11.43 8.72 19.54
C LYS A 132 11.27 7.29 20.08
N PHE A 133 11.85 6.31 19.38
CA PHE A 133 11.71 4.89 19.66
C PHE A 133 13.03 4.23 20.08
N ARG A 134 13.96 4.98 20.69
CA ARG A 134 15.25 4.44 21.16
C ARG A 134 15.11 3.25 22.12
N HIS A 135 13.99 3.16 22.84
CA HIS A 135 13.66 2.03 23.72
C HIS A 135 13.33 0.73 22.96
N VAL A 136 13.08 0.79 21.66
CA VAL A 136 12.86 -0.39 20.81
C VAL A 136 14.21 -0.91 20.33
N GLU A 137 14.59 -2.11 20.73
CA GLU A 137 15.93 -2.65 20.44
C GLU A 137 16.16 -2.96 18.97
N MET A 138 15.22 -3.64 18.31
CA MET A 138 15.33 -3.94 16.88
C MET A 138 15.35 -2.65 16.06
N GLN A 139 16.49 -2.40 15.41
CA GLN A 139 16.73 -1.19 14.63
C GLN A 139 15.71 -1.02 13.49
N GLU A 140 15.38 -2.09 12.77
CA GLU A 140 14.38 -2.08 11.70
C GLU A 140 13.01 -1.65 12.22
N ARG A 141 12.54 -2.25 13.34
CA ARG A 141 11.28 -1.85 13.98
C ARG A 141 11.31 -0.40 14.46
N ARG A 142 12.44 0.05 15.04
CA ARG A 142 12.61 1.44 15.49
C ARG A 142 12.45 2.43 14.34
N LYS A 143 13.11 2.17 13.21
CA LYS A 143 12.99 3.00 12.01
C LYS A 143 11.58 2.92 11.41
N TYR A 144 10.98 1.73 11.31
CA TYR A 144 9.61 1.54 10.85
C TYR A 144 8.60 2.36 11.65
N LEU A 145 8.68 2.34 12.98
CA LEU A 145 7.84 3.17 13.86
C LEU A 145 8.08 4.67 13.61
N GLY A 146 9.32 5.05 13.33
CA GLY A 146 9.67 6.39 12.88
C GLY A 146 8.98 6.77 11.56
N MET A 147 8.98 5.88 10.56
CA MET A 147 8.33 6.12 9.27
C MET A 147 6.82 6.31 9.43
N VAL A 148 6.17 5.45 10.22
CA VAL A 148 4.74 5.58 10.55
C VAL A 148 4.47 6.90 11.28
N SER A 149 5.36 7.33 12.18
CA SER A 149 5.25 8.63 12.85
C SER A 149 5.41 9.82 11.91
N ALA A 150 6.16 9.68 10.82
CA ALA A 150 6.26 10.71 9.77
C ALA A 150 4.96 10.82 8.97
N ILE A 151 4.28 9.69 8.71
CA ILE A 151 2.94 9.68 8.09
C ILE A 151 1.94 10.36 9.03
N ASP A 152 1.95 10.04 10.32
CA ASP A 152 1.06 10.66 11.32
C ASP A 152 1.24 12.19 11.37
N GLU A 153 2.50 12.66 11.42
CA GLU A 153 2.82 14.10 11.37
C GLU A 153 2.34 14.75 10.06
N SER A 154 2.45 14.04 8.94
CA SER A 154 1.95 14.47 7.63
C SER A 154 0.43 14.61 7.62
N VAL A 155 -0.31 13.59 8.09
CA VAL A 155 -1.78 13.61 8.21
C VAL A 155 -2.23 14.74 9.12
N GLY A 156 -1.57 14.94 10.26
CA GLY A 156 -1.84 16.08 11.14
C GLY A 156 -1.60 17.43 10.46
N THR A 157 -0.59 17.53 9.59
CA THR A 157 -0.28 18.75 8.85
C THR A 157 -1.31 19.04 7.75
N ILE A 158 -1.71 18.01 7.00
CA ILE A 158 -2.75 18.09 5.96
C ILE A 158 -4.11 18.46 6.58
N THR A 159 -4.51 17.82 7.66
CA THR A 159 -5.80 18.10 8.32
C THR A 159 -5.86 19.50 8.91
N ARG A 160 -4.75 20.04 9.45
CA ARG A 160 -4.66 21.44 9.85
C ARG A 160 -4.83 22.40 8.66
N ALA A 161 -4.19 22.11 7.53
CA ALA A 161 -4.34 22.93 6.33
C ALA A 161 -5.78 22.90 5.78
N LEU A 162 -6.42 21.74 5.74
CA LEU A 162 -7.84 21.62 5.36
C LEU A 162 -8.74 22.46 6.28
N ARG A 163 -8.44 22.51 7.59
CA ARG A 163 -9.17 23.37 8.54
C ARG A 163 -8.96 24.84 8.26
N THR A 164 -7.72 25.28 8.05
CA THR A 164 -7.41 26.68 7.72
C THR A 164 -8.05 27.11 6.39
N SER A 165 -8.06 26.23 5.39
CA SER A 165 -8.73 26.45 4.10
C SER A 165 -10.26 26.27 4.16
N LYS A 166 -10.85 26.03 5.35
CA LYS A 166 -12.30 25.82 5.55
C LYS A 166 -12.90 24.66 4.76
N LEU A 167 -12.09 23.66 4.39
CA LEU A 167 -12.53 22.48 3.64
C LEU A 167 -13.04 21.33 4.53
N MET A 168 -12.86 21.42 5.86
CA MET A 168 -13.25 20.36 6.80
C MET A 168 -14.76 20.09 6.82
N ASN A 169 -15.58 21.11 6.61
CA ASN A 169 -17.04 21.01 6.69
C ASN A 169 -17.64 20.13 5.59
N ASN A 170 -16.93 19.87 4.50
CA ASN A 170 -17.38 19.00 3.41
C ASN A 170 -16.27 18.05 2.98
N LEU A 171 -15.64 17.40 3.95
CA LEU A 171 -14.54 16.46 3.76
C LEU A 171 -15.00 15.04 4.03
N LEU A 172 -14.68 14.11 3.12
CA LEU A 172 -14.60 12.68 3.42
C LEU A 172 -13.12 12.28 3.40
N LEU A 173 -12.54 12.03 4.56
CA LEU A 173 -11.18 11.53 4.70
C LEU A 173 -11.22 10.03 4.93
N ILE A 174 -10.45 9.30 4.14
CA ILE A 174 -10.27 7.85 4.27
C ILE A 174 -8.79 7.59 4.46
N PHE A 175 -8.45 6.82 5.49
CA PHE A 175 -7.10 6.32 5.72
C PHE A 175 -7.13 4.80 5.70
N THR A 176 -6.23 4.19 4.93
CA THR A 176 -6.13 2.72 4.81
C THR A 176 -4.70 2.31 4.43
N SER A 177 -4.35 1.05 4.70
CA SER A 177 -3.16 0.41 4.12
C SER A 177 -3.50 -0.27 2.79
N ASP A 178 -2.49 -0.52 1.96
CA ASP A 178 -2.59 -1.29 0.70
C ASP A 178 -2.60 -2.80 0.94
N ASN A 179 -1.82 -3.26 1.92
CA ASN A 179 -1.74 -4.63 2.40
C ASN A 179 -1.29 -4.68 3.88
N GLY A 180 -1.26 -5.88 4.45
CA GLY A 180 -0.67 -6.13 5.76
C GLY A 180 0.83 -5.82 5.82
N GLY A 181 1.35 -5.52 7.01
CA GLY A 181 2.76 -5.17 7.22
C GLY A 181 3.68 -6.37 7.00
N ASN A 182 4.94 -6.12 6.61
CA ASN A 182 5.96 -7.15 6.48
C ASN A 182 6.84 -7.22 7.75
N PRO A 183 6.82 -8.31 8.53
CA PRO A 183 7.59 -8.43 9.77
C PRO A 183 9.11 -8.38 9.56
N TYR A 184 9.61 -8.80 8.39
CA TYR A 184 11.03 -8.72 8.07
C TYR A 184 11.54 -7.27 7.91
N TYR A 185 10.63 -6.33 7.67
CA TYR A 185 10.93 -4.91 7.53
C TYR A 185 10.27 -4.08 8.65
N GLY A 186 10.10 -4.68 9.83
CA GLY A 186 9.59 -3.99 11.02
C GLY A 186 8.07 -3.82 11.09
N GLY A 187 7.30 -4.29 10.10
CA GLY A 187 5.84 -4.36 10.16
C GLY A 187 5.34 -5.32 11.25
N ASN A 188 4.10 -5.18 11.71
CA ASN A 188 3.52 -6.12 12.66
C ASN A 188 2.00 -6.17 12.48
N ASN A 189 1.43 -7.38 12.41
CA ASN A 189 0.00 -7.60 12.17
C ASN A 189 -0.69 -8.28 13.35
N TRP A 190 -0.05 -8.38 14.51
CA TRP A 190 -0.61 -9.06 15.67
C TRP A 190 -1.98 -8.47 16.06
N PRO A 191 -2.98 -9.30 16.42
CA PRO A 191 -2.93 -10.76 16.61
C PRO A 191 -3.24 -11.58 15.35
N LEU A 192 -3.24 -10.97 14.17
CA LEU A 192 -3.58 -11.66 12.93
C LEU A 192 -2.42 -12.55 12.45
N ARG A 193 -2.76 -13.73 11.92
CA ARG A 193 -1.80 -14.65 11.30
C ARG A 193 -1.31 -14.09 9.96
N GLY A 194 -0.04 -14.30 9.64
CA GLY A 194 0.56 -13.97 8.35
C GLY A 194 0.86 -12.49 8.14
N ALA A 195 1.27 -12.15 6.92
CA ALA A 195 1.79 -10.84 6.57
C ALA A 195 1.66 -10.54 5.07
N LYS A 196 2.25 -9.42 4.61
CA LYS A 196 2.40 -9.05 3.20
C LYS A 196 2.70 -10.28 2.33
N THR A 197 2.06 -10.38 1.16
CA THR A 197 2.15 -11.51 0.21
C THR A 197 1.43 -12.81 0.63
N SER A 198 0.61 -12.77 1.68
CA SER A 198 -0.24 -13.90 2.08
C SER A 198 -1.73 -13.57 2.10
N ASN A 199 -2.55 -14.60 1.88
CA ASN A 199 -4.01 -14.57 2.04
C ASN A 199 -4.47 -14.82 3.49
N TRP A 200 -3.54 -14.94 4.45
CA TRP A 200 -3.92 -14.92 5.85
C TRP A 200 -4.45 -13.54 6.25
N GLU A 201 -5.20 -13.46 7.36
CA GLU A 201 -5.78 -12.19 7.81
C GLU A 201 -4.74 -11.08 7.95
N GLY A 202 -3.54 -11.37 8.45
CA GLY A 202 -2.46 -10.40 8.61
C GLY A 202 -1.84 -9.93 7.29
N GLY A 203 -2.17 -10.54 6.15
CA GLY A 203 -1.80 -10.05 4.82
C GLY A 203 -2.89 -9.21 4.15
N THR A 204 -4.17 -9.48 4.46
CA THR A 204 -5.32 -8.91 3.73
C THR A 204 -6.23 -8.00 4.55
N ARG A 205 -6.21 -8.10 5.88
CA ARG A 205 -7.03 -7.29 6.79
C ARG A 205 -6.16 -6.15 7.34
N VAL A 206 -6.51 -4.92 6.98
CA VAL A 206 -5.69 -3.74 7.24
C VAL A 206 -6.41 -2.72 8.14
N PRO A 207 -5.68 -1.85 8.84
CA PRO A 207 -6.27 -0.71 9.51
C PRO A 207 -6.92 0.23 8.50
N THR A 208 -8.17 0.59 8.74
CA THR A 208 -8.94 1.52 7.91
C THR A 208 -9.84 2.36 8.81
N PHE A 209 -9.90 3.67 8.56
CA PHE A 209 -10.90 4.54 9.17
C PHE A 209 -11.41 5.60 8.19
N VAL A 210 -12.61 6.09 8.48
CA VAL A 210 -13.27 7.15 7.72
C VAL A 210 -13.61 8.30 8.67
N TYR A 211 -13.36 9.52 8.24
CA TYR A 211 -13.67 10.74 8.97
C TYR A 211 -14.49 11.69 8.09
N SER A 212 -15.56 12.23 8.65
CA SER A 212 -16.25 13.42 8.13
C SER A 212 -17.02 14.13 9.24
N GLU A 213 -17.04 15.46 9.20
CA GLU A 213 -17.82 16.27 10.13
C GLU A 213 -19.31 16.32 9.77
N THR A 214 -19.67 16.16 8.50
CA THR A 214 -21.05 16.41 8.02
C THR A 214 -21.62 15.26 7.21
N LEU A 215 -20.79 14.41 6.59
CA LEU A 215 -21.25 13.34 5.70
C LEU A 215 -21.62 12.05 6.44
N LEU A 216 -21.12 11.86 7.66
CA LEU A 216 -21.41 10.68 8.49
C LEU A 216 -22.54 10.96 9.48
N GLN A 217 -23.58 10.14 9.46
CA GLN A 217 -24.68 10.19 10.45
C GLN A 217 -24.28 9.51 11.76
N ARG A 218 -23.47 8.44 11.68
CA ARG A 218 -22.86 7.78 12.83
C ARG A 218 -21.35 8.06 12.87
N LYS A 219 -20.86 8.50 14.02
CA LYS A 219 -19.46 8.88 14.26
C LYS A 219 -18.98 8.21 15.54
N LYS A 220 -17.66 8.07 15.68
CA LYS A 220 -17.02 7.47 16.88
C LYS A 220 -17.49 6.03 17.12
N THR A 221 -17.66 5.27 16.04
CA THR A 221 -18.09 3.86 16.08
C THR A 221 -17.08 2.98 15.37
N THR A 222 -17.04 1.71 15.76
CA THR A 222 -16.39 0.62 15.01
C THR A 222 -17.46 -0.24 14.36
N THR A 223 -17.10 -0.91 13.27
CA THR A 223 -17.98 -1.88 12.59
C THR A 223 -17.19 -3.12 12.21
N ASN A 224 -17.84 -4.28 12.26
CA ASN A 224 -17.30 -5.57 11.80
C ASN A 224 -17.90 -6.00 10.46
N GLU A 225 -18.72 -5.14 9.85
CA GLU A 225 -19.33 -5.38 8.55
C GLU A 225 -18.27 -5.52 7.44
N MET A 226 -18.56 -6.37 6.44
CA MET A 226 -17.59 -6.72 5.41
C MET A 226 -17.38 -5.59 4.41
N MET A 227 -16.14 -5.23 4.13
CA MET A 227 -15.76 -4.29 3.08
C MET A 227 -14.41 -4.67 2.49
N HIS A 228 -14.23 -4.43 1.19
CA HIS A 228 -12.97 -4.68 0.47
C HIS A 228 -12.50 -3.45 -0.30
N MET A 229 -11.22 -3.41 -0.70
CA MET A 229 -10.63 -2.30 -1.47
C MET A 229 -11.41 -1.99 -2.76
N ILE A 230 -11.95 -3.02 -3.42
CA ILE A 230 -12.74 -2.87 -4.66
C ILE A 230 -14.08 -2.13 -4.45
N ASP A 231 -14.55 -2.04 -3.20
CA ASP A 231 -15.78 -1.34 -2.86
C ASP A 231 -15.59 0.18 -2.81
N TRP A 232 -14.36 0.68 -2.70
CA TRP A 232 -14.11 2.11 -2.62
C TRP A 232 -14.55 2.85 -3.87
N MET A 233 -14.33 2.30 -5.07
CA MET A 233 -14.71 2.98 -6.31
C MET A 233 -16.23 3.25 -6.38
N PRO A 234 -17.13 2.25 -6.29
CA PRO A 234 -18.56 2.53 -6.29
C PRO A 234 -19.03 3.33 -5.07
N THR A 235 -18.38 3.16 -3.90
CA THR A 235 -18.69 3.95 -2.69
C THR A 235 -18.40 5.43 -2.90
N LEU A 236 -17.22 5.77 -3.43
CA LEU A 236 -16.81 7.16 -3.68
C LEU A 236 -17.65 7.81 -4.78
N LEU A 237 -18.07 7.04 -5.79
CA LEU A 237 -19.00 7.52 -6.81
C LEU A 237 -20.37 7.86 -6.22
N GLU A 238 -20.91 7.04 -5.32
CA GLU A 238 -22.16 7.36 -4.62
C GLU A 238 -22.02 8.63 -3.77
N VAL A 239 -20.91 8.78 -3.02
CA VAL A 239 -20.61 10.00 -2.25
C VAL A 239 -20.55 11.23 -3.14
N ALA A 240 -19.95 11.11 -4.33
CA ALA A 240 -19.85 12.18 -5.31
C ALA A 240 -21.16 12.45 -6.08
N GLY A 241 -22.28 11.81 -5.70
CA GLY A 241 -23.57 11.97 -6.35
C GLY A 241 -23.66 11.37 -7.76
N ARG A 242 -22.77 10.43 -8.10
CA ARG A 242 -22.74 9.74 -9.39
C ARG A 242 -23.60 8.47 -9.34
N LYS A 243 -24.04 8.03 -10.53
CA LYS A 243 -24.82 6.80 -10.69
C LYS A 243 -23.95 5.58 -10.37
N PRO A 244 -24.55 4.48 -9.86
CA PRO A 244 -23.85 3.21 -9.70
C PRO A 244 -23.21 2.75 -11.00
N VAL A 245 -22.02 2.17 -10.90
CA VAL A 245 -21.33 1.51 -12.00
C VAL A 245 -21.66 0.02 -11.94
N TYR A 246 -22.08 -0.54 -13.08
CA TYR A 246 -22.40 -1.95 -13.24
C TYR A 246 -21.25 -2.70 -13.93
N GLY A 247 -21.22 -4.03 -13.82
CA GLY A 247 -20.18 -4.86 -14.45
C GLY A 247 -18.83 -4.83 -13.73
N ILE A 248 -18.82 -4.47 -12.45
CA ILE A 248 -17.64 -4.46 -11.58
C ILE A 248 -17.91 -5.32 -10.34
N ASP A 249 -16.85 -5.82 -9.70
CA ASP A 249 -16.96 -6.67 -8.51
C ASP A 249 -17.25 -5.89 -7.22
N GLY A 250 -17.01 -4.58 -7.24
CA GLY A 250 -17.24 -3.67 -6.13
C GLY A 250 -18.71 -3.35 -5.91
N ARG A 251 -19.10 -3.17 -4.66
CA ARG A 251 -20.44 -2.70 -4.26
C ARG A 251 -20.28 -1.48 -3.37
N SER A 252 -21.17 -0.50 -3.50
CA SER A 252 -21.13 0.65 -2.61
C SER A 252 -21.43 0.22 -1.17
N GLN A 253 -20.57 0.65 -0.25
CA GLN A 253 -20.75 0.49 1.20
C GLN A 253 -21.13 1.82 1.87
N TRP A 254 -21.55 2.83 1.10
CA TRP A 254 -21.77 4.16 1.66
C TRP A 254 -22.85 4.18 2.74
N ARG A 255 -23.93 3.40 2.60
CA ARG A 255 -24.96 3.27 3.64
C ARG A 255 -24.44 2.61 4.92
N MET A 256 -23.60 1.59 4.79
CA MET A 256 -22.92 0.93 5.92
C MET A 256 -22.01 1.92 6.64
N ILE A 257 -21.17 2.66 5.89
CA ILE A 257 -20.22 3.65 6.43
C ILE A 257 -20.96 4.83 7.10
N SER A 258 -21.90 5.46 6.40
CA SER A 258 -22.52 6.71 6.86
C SER A 258 -23.60 6.51 7.91
N ARG A 259 -24.38 5.41 7.85
CA ARG A 259 -25.56 5.17 8.71
C ARG A 259 -25.39 3.99 9.65
N GLY A 260 -24.34 3.18 9.51
CA GLY A 260 -24.14 1.96 10.30
C GLY A 260 -25.19 0.88 10.04
N THR A 261 -25.61 0.75 8.79
CA THR A 261 -26.39 -0.41 8.30
C THR A 261 -25.49 -1.61 8.03
N LEU A 262 -26.08 -2.78 7.74
CA LEU A 262 -25.33 -3.97 7.32
C LEU A 262 -24.59 -3.71 5.99
N SER A 263 -23.48 -4.42 5.77
CA SER A 263 -22.78 -4.42 4.49
C SER A 263 -23.68 -4.91 3.36
N SER A 264 -23.51 -4.35 2.17
CA SER A 264 -24.12 -4.89 0.94
C SER A 264 -23.34 -6.10 0.37
N ARG A 265 -22.28 -6.52 1.06
CA ARG A 265 -21.37 -7.61 0.69
C ARG A 265 -21.41 -8.71 1.73
N GLU A 266 -21.66 -9.93 1.24
CA GLU A 266 -21.63 -11.16 2.04
C GLU A 266 -20.50 -12.10 1.59
N GLU A 267 -19.92 -11.86 0.41
CA GLU A 267 -18.89 -12.69 -0.20
C GLU A 267 -17.74 -11.85 -0.79
N LEU A 268 -16.52 -12.38 -0.69
CA LEU A 268 -15.32 -11.80 -1.26
C LEU A 268 -14.34 -12.88 -1.71
N VAL A 269 -13.98 -12.87 -3.00
CA VAL A 269 -12.81 -13.59 -3.51
C VAL A 269 -11.59 -12.70 -3.34
N TYR A 270 -10.57 -13.17 -2.60
CA TYR A 270 -9.33 -12.41 -2.39
C TYR A 270 -8.39 -12.54 -3.59
N ASN A 271 -8.16 -13.78 -4.05
CA ASN A 271 -7.34 -14.08 -5.22
C ASN A 271 -7.57 -15.53 -5.66
N ILE A 272 -7.35 -15.82 -6.95
CA ILE A 272 -7.30 -17.17 -7.52
C ILE A 272 -6.03 -17.26 -8.39
N GLU A 273 -5.10 -18.12 -8.02
CA GLU A 273 -3.87 -18.38 -8.77
C GLU A 273 -3.93 -19.73 -9.48
N SER A 274 -4.36 -19.74 -10.75
CA SER A 274 -4.59 -20.97 -11.52
C SER A 274 -3.36 -21.88 -11.60
N ASN A 275 -2.15 -21.32 -11.72
CA ASN A 275 -0.92 -22.09 -11.89
C ASN A 275 -0.40 -22.72 -10.59
N SER A 276 -0.77 -22.18 -9.43
CA SER A 276 -0.26 -22.64 -8.13
C SER A 276 -1.32 -23.39 -7.31
N GLY A 277 -2.56 -23.45 -7.81
CA GLY A 277 -3.71 -24.03 -7.10
C GLY A 277 -4.06 -23.29 -5.81
N LYS A 278 -3.62 -22.03 -5.67
CA LYS A 278 -3.89 -21.22 -4.48
C LYS A 278 -5.14 -20.38 -4.68
N GLY A 279 -5.91 -20.23 -3.60
CA GLY A 279 -7.07 -19.36 -3.62
C GLY A 279 -7.51 -18.99 -2.22
N ALA A 280 -8.27 -17.91 -2.13
CA ALA A 280 -8.91 -17.51 -0.89
C ALA A 280 -10.25 -16.84 -1.18
N ILE A 281 -11.28 -17.24 -0.44
CA ILE A 281 -12.62 -16.66 -0.47
C ILE A 281 -13.15 -16.53 0.96
N ARG A 282 -13.96 -15.50 1.19
CA ARG A 282 -14.74 -15.33 2.41
C ARG A 282 -16.23 -15.28 2.08
N VAL A 283 -17.03 -16.02 2.83
CA VAL A 283 -18.50 -16.03 2.78
C VAL A 283 -19.00 -15.88 4.21
N GLY A 284 -19.58 -14.73 4.53
CA GLY A 284 -19.95 -14.36 5.91
C GLY A 284 -18.77 -14.48 6.87
N ASP A 285 -18.95 -15.30 7.90
CA ASP A 285 -17.95 -15.54 8.95
C ASP A 285 -16.88 -16.56 8.56
N TYR A 286 -17.05 -17.27 7.45
CA TYR A 286 -16.15 -18.33 7.02
C TYR A 286 -15.15 -17.82 5.98
N LYS A 287 -13.87 -18.19 6.15
CA LYS A 287 -12.81 -17.98 5.17
C LYS A 287 -12.21 -19.30 4.75
N LEU A 288 -12.27 -19.62 3.45
CA LEU A 288 -11.61 -20.78 2.86
C LEU A 288 -10.26 -20.36 2.27
N LEU A 289 -9.22 -21.13 2.58
CA LEU A 289 -7.88 -21.00 2.02
C LEU A 289 -7.51 -22.32 1.34
N ILE A 290 -7.08 -22.26 0.08
CA ILE A 290 -6.65 -23.43 -0.70
C ILE A 290 -5.18 -23.24 -1.08
N GLY A 291 -4.42 -24.33 -1.06
CA GLY A 291 -2.98 -24.34 -1.35
C GLY A 291 -2.15 -23.69 -0.23
N LYS A 292 -0.94 -23.24 -0.56
CA LYS A 292 -0.05 -22.51 0.37
C LYS A 292 -0.44 -21.01 0.39
N PRO A 293 -1.09 -20.48 1.45
CA PRO A 293 -1.70 -19.14 1.39
C PRO A 293 -0.71 -17.97 1.30
N GLY A 294 0.59 -18.23 1.43
CA GLY A 294 1.67 -17.23 1.34
C GLY A 294 2.93 -17.75 2.01
N MET A 295 4.05 -17.05 1.84
CA MET A 295 5.31 -17.43 2.50
C MET A 295 5.29 -17.10 3.99
N GLN A 296 4.72 -15.95 4.36
CA GLN A 296 4.57 -15.54 5.75
C GLN A 296 3.29 -16.14 6.33
N ASN A 297 3.43 -17.25 7.06
CA ASN A 297 2.33 -18.10 7.51
C ASN A 297 2.24 -18.28 9.03
N ASP A 298 2.92 -17.44 9.80
CA ASP A 298 2.98 -17.53 11.26
C ASP A 298 2.31 -16.32 11.95
N TRP A 299 2.15 -16.38 13.26
CA TRP A 299 1.81 -15.24 14.11
C TRP A 299 3.08 -14.58 14.60
N TYR A 300 3.22 -13.28 14.32
CA TYR A 300 4.41 -12.50 14.68
C TYR A 300 4.09 -11.60 15.88
N PRO A 301 4.24 -12.09 17.14
CA PRO A 301 3.95 -11.27 18.31
C PRO A 301 4.81 -10.00 18.32
N PRO A 302 4.28 -8.86 18.82
CA PRO A 302 5.12 -7.71 19.11
C PRO A 302 6.20 -8.18 20.07
N SER A 303 7.45 -7.76 19.88
CA SER A 303 8.58 -8.21 20.71
C SER A 303 8.26 -8.06 22.20
N ARG A 304 7.94 -9.17 22.88
CA ARG A 304 7.64 -9.23 24.31
C ARG A 304 8.96 -9.43 25.05
N ARG A 305 9.56 -8.34 25.53
CA ARG A 305 10.82 -8.31 26.32
C ARG A 305 12.07 -8.73 25.55
N TYR A 306 13.03 -7.81 25.47
CA TYR A 306 14.42 -8.16 25.24
C TYR A 306 15.09 -8.33 26.61
N SER A 307 15.30 -9.58 27.00
CA SER A 307 16.36 -9.92 27.93
C SER A 307 17.23 -10.92 27.18
N ARG A 308 18.50 -10.57 26.97
CA ARG A 308 19.56 -11.52 26.59
C ARG A 308 19.46 -12.75 27.49
N ALA A 309 19.25 -13.93 26.90
CA ALA A 309 20.01 -15.15 27.21
C ALA A 309 19.43 -16.34 26.43
N GLN A 310 20.37 -17.05 25.77
CA GLN A 310 20.38 -18.48 25.48
C GLN A 310 19.56 -19.00 24.28
N ASP A 311 20.20 -18.91 23.11
CA ASP A 311 20.29 -20.06 22.21
C ASP A 311 21.23 -21.11 22.85
N GLU A 312 20.68 -22.05 23.60
CA GLU A 312 21.25 -23.38 23.86
C GLU A 312 20.07 -24.34 24.11
N VAL A 313 19.69 -25.12 23.09
CA VAL A 313 19.56 -26.60 23.06
C VAL A 313 19.51 -27.04 21.60
#